data_AF-A0A6M1MFB3-F1
#
_entry.id   AF-A0A6M1MFB3-F1
#
_cell.length_a   1.000
_cell.length_b   1.000
_cell.length_c   1.000
_cell.angle_alpha   90.00
_cell.angle_beta   90.00
_cell.angle_gamma   90.00
#
_symmetry.space_group_name_H-M   'P 1'
#
loop_
_entity.id
_entity.type
_entity.pdbx_description
1 polymer ?
#
loop_
_entity_poly.entity_id
_entity_poly.type
_entity_poly.pdbx_seq_one_letter_code
_entity_poly.pdbx_strand_id
1 'polypeptide(L)'
;MPITVDEAWIPGPDGHSHVRQVYRGGETIGRVHLWQEDEEGDLTREWFTAERMKGALYEPIEGVHPTFDEALDRIVLYSLAQ
;
A
#
# COMPACT_ATOMS: atom_id res chain seq x y z
N MET A 1 -6.99 -0.13 -18.76
CA MET A 1 -5.87 0.76 -18.43
C MET A 1 -4.86 -0.02 -17.61
N PRO A 2 -3.55 0.09 -17.90
CA PRO A 2 -2.52 -0.61 -17.14
C PRO A 2 -2.46 -0.10 -15.69
N ILE A 3 -2.13 -1.00 -14.77
CA ILE A 3 -1.78 -0.69 -13.39
C ILE A 3 -0.26 -0.58 -13.32
N THR A 4 0.24 0.49 -12.70
CA THR A 4 1.66 0.70 -12.46
C THR A 4 1.88 1.05 -10.99
N VAL A 5 3.06 0.75 -10.47
CA VAL A 5 3.46 1.09 -9.12
C VAL A 5 4.78 1.86 -9.16
N ASP A 6 5.06 2.65 -8.12
CA ASP A 6 6.40 3.23 -7.96
C ASP A 6 7.46 2.11 -7.94
N GLU A 7 8.56 2.34 -8.64
CA GLU A 7 9.67 1.39 -8.71
C GLU A 7 10.35 1.24 -7.34
N ALA A 8 10.51 2.36 -6.63
CA ALA A 8 11.13 2.40 -5.31
C ALA A 8 10.11 2.40 -4.18
N TRP A 9 10.48 1.79 -3.06
CA TRP A 9 9.80 1.99 -1.78
C TRP A 9 10.28 3.31 -1.17
N ILE A 10 9.35 4.21 -0.87
CA ILE A 10 9.63 5.53 -0.31
C ILE A 10 9.38 5.49 1.20
N PRO A 11 10.33 5.86 2.07
CA PRO A 11 10.10 5.89 3.51
C PRO A 11 8.88 6.74 3.88
N GLY A 12 7.99 6.16 4.69
CA GLY A 12 6.88 6.86 5.28
C GLY A 12 7.36 7.87 6.34
N PRO A 13 6.54 8.90 6.64
CA PRO A 13 6.88 9.93 7.62
C PRO A 13 6.98 9.40 9.07
N ASP A 14 6.42 8.22 9.31
CA ASP A 14 6.44 7.51 10.59
C ASP A 14 7.76 6.79 10.86
N GLY A 15 8.62 6.61 9.85
CA GLY A 15 9.92 5.93 9.99
C GLY A 15 9.83 4.40 10.18
N HIS A 16 8.62 3.85 10.27
CA HIS A 16 8.34 2.43 10.44
C HIS A 16 7.62 1.80 9.24
N SER A 17 7.31 2.62 8.24
CA SER A 17 6.69 2.17 7.00
C SER A 17 7.48 2.62 5.78
N HIS A 18 7.31 1.87 4.70
CA HIS A 18 7.66 2.30 3.36
C HIS A 18 6.44 2.24 2.47
N VAL A 19 6.34 3.15 1.51
CA VAL A 19 5.18 3.34 0.66
C VAL A 19 5.54 3.11 -0.80
N ARG A 20 4.65 2.45 -1.53
CA ARG A 20 4.62 2.43 -2.99
C ARG A 20 3.29 2.96 -3.48
N GLN A 21 3.34 4.01 -4.30
CA GLN A 21 2.13 4.54 -4.94
C GLN A 21 1.63 3.59 -6.03
N VAL A 22 0.31 3.50 -6.17
CA VAL A 22 -0.36 2.71 -7.21
C VAL A 22 -1.12 3.64 -8.15
N TYR A 23 -0.94 3.43 -9.45
CA TYR A 23 -1.54 4.22 -10.50
C TYR A 23 -2.34 3.35 -11.47
N ARG A 24 -3.39 3.94 -12.05
CA ARG A 24 -4.12 3.37 -13.18
C ARG A 24 -4.20 4.43 -14.28
N GLY A 25 -3.56 4.15 -15.42
CA GLY A 25 -3.58 5.09 -16.54
C GLY A 25 -2.97 6.47 -16.22
N GLY A 26 -2.01 6.53 -15.30
CA GLY A 26 -1.34 7.77 -14.88
C GLY A 26 -1.99 8.49 -13.70
N GLU A 27 -3.19 8.09 -13.27
CA GLU A 27 -3.84 8.64 -12.08
C GLU A 27 -3.55 7.80 -10.85
N THR A 28 -3.27 8.43 -9.72
CA THR A 28 -3.15 7.75 -8.43
C THR A 28 -4.49 7.16 -8.01
N ILE A 29 -4.50 5.86 -7.72
CA ILE A 29 -5.69 5.16 -7.20
C ILE A 29 -5.52 4.68 -5.76
N GLY A 30 -4.30 4.70 -5.22
CA GLY A 30 -4.01 4.29 -3.87
C GLY A 30 -2.53 4.11 -3.62
N ARG A 31 -2.20 3.47 -2.51
CA ARG A 31 -0.82 3.14 -2.13
C ARG A 31 -0.77 1.90 -1.24
N VAL A 32 0.32 1.15 -1.36
CA VAL A 32 0.63 0.02 -0.48
C VAL A 32 1.69 0.48 0.52
N HIS A 33 1.49 0.13 1.79
CA HIS A 33 2.49 0.29 2.84
C HIS A 33 3.14 -1.06 3.13
N LEU A 34 4.44 -1.06 3.33
CA LEU A 34 5.24 -2.12 3.95
C LEU A 34 5.61 -1.63 5.36
N TRP A 35 5.09 -2.30 6.37
CA TRP A 35 5.41 -2.05 7.76
C TRP A 35 6.53 -2.95 8.23
N GLN A 36 7.41 -2.42 9.06
CA GLN A 36 8.51 -3.15 9.68
C GLN A 36 8.51 -2.87 11.19
N GLU A 37 8.51 -3.94 11.98
CA GLU A 37 8.63 -3.87 13.44
C GLU A 37 9.74 -4.82 13.90
N ASP A 38 10.64 -4.31 14.75
CA ASP A 38 11.65 -5.12 15.40
C ASP A 38 11.00 -5.91 16.56
N GLU A 39 11.04 -7.23 16.48
CA GLU A 39 10.66 -8.15 17.55
C GLU A 39 11.91 -8.54 18.38
N GLU A 40 11.70 -8.97 19.63
CA GLU A 40 12.80 -9.45 20.48
C GLU A 40 13.55 -10.62 19.81
N GLY A 41 14.88 -10.50 19.71
CA GLY A 41 15.75 -11.57 19.24
C GLY A 41 16.09 -11.52 17.74
N ASP A 42 16.40 -10.32 17.23
CA ASP A 42 16.83 -10.07 15.83
C ASP A 42 15.79 -10.47 14.76
N LEU A 43 14.52 -10.62 15.15
CA LEU A 43 13.43 -10.88 14.22
C LEU A 43 12.82 -9.55 13.78
N THR A 44 12.73 -9.32 12.47
CA THR A 44 11.95 -8.20 11.92
C THR A 44 10.65 -8.75 11.36
N ARG A 45 9.52 -8.25 11.88
CA ARG A 45 8.20 -8.57 11.35
C ARG A 45 7.84 -7.60 10.25
N GLU A 46 7.43 -8.14 9.11
CA GLU A 46 6.99 -7.36 7.95
C GLU A 46 5.55 -7.69 7.60
N TRP A 47 4.74 -6.66 7.31
CA TRP A 47 3.39 -6.86 6.78
C TRP A 47 2.97 -5.71 5.87
N PHE A 48 2.02 -5.97 4.98
CA PHE A 48 1.49 -4.94 4.09
C PHE A 48 0.14 -4.42 4.56
N THR A 49 -0.14 -3.15 4.27
CA THR A 49 -1.49 -2.60 4.29
C THR A 49 -1.76 -1.83 3.00
N ALA A 50 -3.03 -1.64 2.68
CA ALA A 50 -3.46 -0.94 1.47
C ALA A 50 -4.31 0.27 1.83
N GLU A 51 -4.14 1.35 1.08
CA GLU A 51 -5.02 2.51 1.14
C GLU A 51 -5.48 2.88 -0.26
N ARG A 52 -6.76 3.24 -0.40
CA ARG A 52 -7.31 3.80 -1.64
C ARG A 52 -7.28 5.32 -1.61
N MET A 53 -7.10 5.93 -2.77
CA MET A 53 -7.29 7.36 -2.95
C MET A 53 -8.79 7.63 -3.10
N LYS A 54 -9.32 8.57 -2.30
CA LYS A 54 -10.71 9.04 -2.41
C LYS A 54 -10.74 10.56 -2.30
N GLY A 55 -11.00 11.22 -3.42
CA GLY A 55 -10.87 12.68 -3.52
C GLY A 55 -9.43 13.10 -3.30
N ALA A 56 -9.15 13.76 -2.17
CA ALA A 56 -7.82 14.23 -1.78
C ALA A 56 -7.20 13.45 -0.61
N LEU A 57 -7.87 12.39 -0.13
CA LEU A 57 -7.48 11.65 1.07
C LEU A 57 -7.21 10.18 0.76
N TYR A 58 -6.32 9.57 1.54
CA TYR A 58 -6.13 8.13 1.59
C TYR A 58 -7.06 7.53 2.64
N GLU A 59 -7.84 6.52 2.26
CA GLU A 59 -8.65 5.72 3.17
C GLU A 59 -8.07 4.29 3.25
N PRO A 60 -7.88 3.74 4.46
CA PRO A 60 -7.42 2.37 4.62
C PRO A 60 -8.42 1.37 4.03
N ILE A 61 -7.88 0.34 3.39
CA ILE A 61 -8.63 -0.83 2.95
C ILE A 61 -8.34 -1.96 3.94
N GLU A 62 -9.41 -2.40 4.61
CA GLU A 62 -9.34 -3.49 5.59
C GLU A 62 -8.75 -4.78 5.01
N GLY A 63 -8.04 -5.49 5.90
CA GLY A 63 -7.84 -6.93 5.82
C GLY A 63 -6.53 -7.38 6.46
N VAL A 64 -6.49 -8.67 6.79
CA VAL A 64 -5.49 -9.23 7.71
C VAL A 64 -4.21 -9.57 6.97
N HIS A 65 -3.14 -8.80 7.21
CA HIS A 65 -1.77 -9.00 6.70
C HIS A 65 -1.71 -9.52 5.25
N PRO A 66 -2.27 -8.78 4.27
CA PRO A 66 -2.16 -9.18 2.88
C PRO A 66 -0.71 -9.27 2.44
N THR A 67 -0.44 -10.13 1.46
CA THR A 67 0.75 -10.01 0.61
C THR A 67 0.72 -8.71 -0.20
N PHE A 68 1.84 -8.32 -0.81
CA PHE A 68 1.89 -7.15 -1.68
C PHE A 68 0.86 -7.23 -2.83
N ASP A 69 0.77 -8.39 -3.50
CA ASP A 69 -0.16 -8.59 -4.61
C ASP A 69 -1.62 -8.52 -4.15
N GLU A 70 -1.97 -9.09 -2.99
CA GLU A 70 -3.32 -8.97 -2.43
C GLU A 70 -3.66 -7.53 -2.04
N ALA A 71 -2.70 -6.79 -1.50
CA ALA A 71 -2.88 -5.37 -1.18
C ALA A 71 -3.12 -4.55 -2.46
N LEU A 72 -2.36 -4.85 -3.54
CA LEU A 72 -2.51 -4.23 -4.84
C LEU A 72 -3.88 -4.55 -5.47
N ASP A 73 -4.28 -5.82 -5.48
CA ASP A 73 -5.56 -6.27 -6.02
C ASP A 73 -6.74 -5.58 -5.32
N ARG A 74 -6.65 -5.40 -3.99
CA ARG A 74 -7.65 -4.65 -3.24
C ARG A 74 -7.73 -3.20 -3.69
N ILE A 75 -6.61 -2.50 -3.87
CA ILE A 75 -6.60 -1.12 -4.37
C ILE A 75 -7.28 -1.06 -5.75
N VAL A 76 -6.95 -1.99 -6.65
CA VAL A 76 -7.53 -2.04 -8.00
C VAL A 76 -9.04 -2.31 -7.95
N LEU A 77 -9.49 -3.20 -7.08
CA LEU A 77 -10.91 -3.53 -6.90
C LEU A 77 -11.68 -2.31 -6.36
N TYR A 78 -11.18 -1.68 -5.30
CA TYR A 78 -11.85 -0.54 -4.68
C TYR A 78 -11.80 0.72 -5.55
N SER A 79 -10.81 0.86 -6.44
CA SER A 79 -10.78 1.98 -7.39
C SER A 79 -11.89 1.90 -8.45
N LEU A 80 -12.43 0.71 -8.71
CA LEU A 80 -13.52 0.47 -9.67
C LEU A 80 -14.91 0.71 -9.08
N ALA A 81 -15.03 0.66 -7.75
CA ALA A 81 -16.29 0.81 -7.04
C ALA A 81 -16.62 2.28 -6.68
N GLN A 82 -16.04 3.25 -7.39
CA GLN A 82 -16.25 4.69 -7.21
C GLN A 82 -17.49 5.19 -7.94
#